data_AF-A0A957AWU5-F1
#
_entry.id   AF-A0A957AWU5-F1
#
_cell.length_a   1.000
_cell.length_b   1.000
_cell.length_c   1.000
_cell.angle_alpha   90.00
_cell.angle_beta   90.00
_cell.angle_gamma   90.00
#
_symmetry.space_group_name_H-M   'P 1'
#
loop_
_entity.id
_entity.type
_entity.pdbx_description
1 polymer ?
#
loop_
_entity_poly.entity_id
_entity_poly.type
_entity_poly.pdbx_seq_one_letter_code
_entity_poly.pdbx_strand_id
1 'polypeptide(L)'
;MTQWKTLVWLDLYLSGSSRGDFAPPAPFVAGSLPEQPYSKEELQRYLLYCRRKCQTIFEALTEEKANQLCKFPWGEAVSFAELQLYNMRHVQEHASPLSLHLGQEAGSALDWVARAGDTAV
;
A
#
# COMPACT_ATOMS: atom_id res chain seq x y z
N MET A 1 -11.36 7.50 -6.26
CA MET A 1 -9.89 7.33 -6.35
C MET A 1 -9.63 5.88 -6.77
N THR A 2 -8.80 5.63 -7.79
CA THR A 2 -8.63 4.30 -8.39
C THR A 2 -7.71 3.42 -7.53
N GLN A 3 -8.14 2.18 -7.21
CA GLN A 3 -7.49 1.27 -6.25
C GLN A 3 -5.99 1.03 -6.51
N TRP A 4 -5.56 1.05 -7.77
CA TRP A 4 -4.15 0.92 -8.13
C TRP A 4 -3.26 2.01 -7.53
N LYS A 5 -3.78 3.24 -7.34
CA LYS A 5 -3.01 4.33 -6.74
C LYS A 5 -2.66 4.01 -5.29
N THR A 6 -3.59 3.39 -4.57
CA THR A 6 -3.37 2.94 -3.19
C THR A 6 -2.23 1.93 -3.12
N LEU A 7 -2.14 1.00 -4.08
CA LEU A 7 -1.04 0.02 -4.13
C LEU A 7 0.32 0.69 -4.40
N VAL A 8 0.36 1.66 -5.32
CA VAL A 8 1.58 2.43 -5.63
C VAL A 8 2.07 3.20 -4.40
N TRP A 9 1.16 3.86 -3.66
CA TRP A 9 1.52 4.59 -2.45
C TRP A 9 1.92 3.67 -1.29
N LEU A 10 1.23 2.53 -1.13
CA LEU A 10 1.60 1.48 -0.18
C LEU A 10 3.04 1.02 -0.42
N ASP A 11 3.38 0.69 -1.66
CA ASP A 11 4.71 0.22 -2.06
C ASP A 11 5.80 1.27 -1.85
N LEU A 12 5.50 2.53 -2.20
CA LEU A 12 6.38 3.67 -1.94
C LEU A 12 6.65 3.82 -0.44
N TYR A 13 5.61 3.88 0.39
CA TYR A 13 5.78 4.07 1.83
C TYR A 13 6.46 2.88 2.52
N LEU A 14 6.27 1.65 2.02
CA LEU A 14 7.02 0.48 2.46
C LEU A 14 8.53 0.63 2.20
N SER A 15 8.94 1.31 1.12
CA SER A 15 10.37 1.53 0.86
C SER A 15 11.03 2.58 1.78
N GLY A 16 10.23 3.52 2.33
CA GLY A 16 10.77 4.69 3.02
C GLY A 16 11.55 5.65 2.09
N SER A 17 11.49 5.42 0.78
CA SER A 17 12.18 6.22 -0.22
C SER A 17 11.40 7.49 -0.58
N SER A 18 12.13 8.47 -1.11
CA SER A 18 11.52 9.64 -1.72
C SER A 18 10.79 9.25 -3.01
N ARG A 19 9.78 10.03 -3.41
CA ARG A 19 9.00 9.78 -4.63
C ARG A 19 9.86 9.84 -5.92
N GLY A 20 11.01 10.51 -5.89
CA GLY A 20 11.86 10.71 -7.08
C GLY A 20 12.54 9.44 -7.59
N ASP A 21 12.87 8.52 -6.70
CA ASP A 21 13.62 7.29 -7.03
C ASP A 21 12.73 6.05 -7.10
N PHE A 22 11.42 6.23 -6.95
CA PHE A 22 10.47 5.13 -6.84
C PHE A 22 9.85 4.77 -8.19
N ALA A 23 10.04 3.51 -8.58
CA ALA A 23 9.34 2.89 -9.70
C ALA A 23 8.54 1.69 -9.18
N PRO A 24 7.21 1.66 -9.37
CA PRO A 24 6.43 0.47 -9.06
C PRO A 24 6.77 -0.66 -10.06
N PRO A 25 6.50 -1.94 -9.72
CA PRO A 25 6.72 -3.04 -10.65
C PRO A 25 5.93 -2.83 -11.96
N ALA A 26 6.46 -3.27 -13.09
CA ALA A 26 5.72 -3.25 -14.35
C ALA A 26 4.41 -4.08 -14.22
N PRO A 27 3.30 -3.69 -14.86
CA PRO A 27 3.13 -2.56 -15.80
C PRO A 27 2.69 -1.25 -15.13
N PHE A 28 2.82 -1.12 -13.81
CA PHE A 28 2.28 0.02 -13.08
C PHE A 28 3.09 1.30 -13.33
N VAL A 29 2.41 2.43 -13.35
CA VAL A 29 3.03 3.76 -13.46
C VAL A 29 2.77 4.59 -12.20
N ALA A 30 3.78 5.35 -11.77
CA ALA A 30 3.66 6.29 -10.66
C ALA A 30 3.35 7.71 -11.18
N GLY A 31 2.32 8.34 -10.62
CA GLY A 31 2.05 9.77 -10.83
C GLY A 31 1.27 10.16 -12.09
N SER A 32 1.09 9.27 -13.07
CA SER A 32 0.22 9.47 -14.23
C SER A 32 -0.93 8.47 -14.25
N LEU A 33 -1.97 8.74 -15.05
CA LEU A 33 -2.99 7.73 -15.33
C LEU A 33 -2.41 6.70 -16.31
N PRO A 34 -2.73 5.41 -16.17
CA PRO A 34 -2.34 4.43 -17.16
C PRO A 34 -3.09 4.66 -18.47
N GLU A 35 -2.47 4.28 -19.59
CA GLU A 35 -3.09 4.37 -20.92
C GLU A 35 -4.34 3.48 -21.04
N GLN A 36 -4.36 2.35 -20.32
CA GLN A 36 -5.48 1.43 -20.21
C GLN A 36 -5.76 1.09 -18.74
N PRO A 37 -7.01 0.81 -18.34
CA PRO A 37 -7.29 0.31 -17.01
C PRO A 37 -6.54 -1.00 -16.73
N TYR A 38 -5.94 -1.12 -15.54
CA TYR A 38 -5.36 -2.39 -15.10
C TYR A 38 -6.47 -3.43 -14.86
N SER A 39 -6.20 -4.66 -15.28
CA SER A 39 -7.02 -5.83 -15.00
C SER A 39 -7.04 -6.17 -13.51
N LYS A 40 -8.06 -6.92 -13.08
CA LYS A 40 -8.15 -7.41 -11.71
C LYS A 40 -6.94 -8.27 -11.34
N GLU A 41 -6.50 -9.12 -12.27
CA GLU A 41 -5.37 -10.03 -12.08
C GLU A 41 -4.05 -9.28 -11.90
N GLU A 42 -3.86 -8.16 -12.60
CA GLU A 42 -2.70 -7.27 -12.39
C GLU A 42 -2.73 -6.66 -10.99
N LEU A 43 -3.88 -6.13 -10.56
CA LEU A 43 -4.04 -5.52 -9.23
C LEU A 43 -3.82 -6.54 -8.11
N GLN A 44 -4.33 -7.77 -8.26
CA GLN A 44 -4.10 -8.85 -7.31
C GLN A 44 -2.62 -9.24 -7.24
N ARG A 45 -1.94 -9.33 -8.39
CA ARG A 45 -0.49 -9.58 -8.43
C ARG A 45 0.29 -8.49 -7.70
N TYR A 46 -0.07 -7.23 -7.88
CA TYR A 46 0.61 -6.14 -7.19
C TYR A 46 0.31 -6.11 -5.69
N LEU A 47 -0.93 -6.39 -5.30
CA LEU A 47 -1.30 -6.54 -3.88
C LEU A 47 -0.47 -7.64 -3.20
N LEU A 48 -0.29 -8.79 -3.85
CA LEU A 48 0.54 -9.89 -3.35
C LEU A 48 2.02 -9.47 -3.22
N TYR A 49 2.54 -8.74 -4.20
CA TYR A 49 3.87 -8.16 -4.13
C TYR A 49 4.03 -7.23 -2.92
N CYS A 50 3.10 -6.29 -2.72
CA CYS A 50 3.13 -5.38 -1.57
C CYS A 50 3.02 -6.14 -0.24
N ARG A 51 2.20 -7.20 -0.18
CA ARG A 51 2.07 -8.04 1.02
C ARG A 51 3.39 -8.71 1.38
N ARG A 52 4.07 -9.32 0.40
CA ARG A 52 5.38 -9.96 0.60
C ARG A 52 6.42 -8.94 1.02
N LYS A 53 6.47 -7.78 0.35
CA LYS A 53 7.37 -6.68 0.69
C LYS A 53 7.16 -6.21 2.14
N CYS A 54 5.90 -6.05 2.55
CA CYS A 54 5.54 -5.70 3.92
C CYS A 54 6.07 -6.73 4.92
N GLN A 55 5.80 -8.01 4.71
CA GLN A 55 6.31 -9.09 5.57
C GLN A 55 7.84 -9.05 5.67
N THR A 56 8.55 -9.00 4.54
CA THR A 56 10.01 -8.94 4.50
C THR A 56 10.57 -7.74 5.27
N ILE A 57 9.96 -6.56 5.13
CA ILE A 57 10.39 -5.35 5.85
C ILE A 57 10.23 -5.53 7.35
N PHE A 58 9.09 -6.02 7.81
CA PHE A 58 8.81 -6.14 9.24
C PHE A 58 9.57 -7.29 9.90
N GLU A 59 9.80 -8.40 9.18
CA GLU A 59 10.64 -9.51 9.66
C GLU A 59 12.11 -9.10 9.82
N ALA A 60 12.60 -8.19 8.99
CA ALA A 60 13.96 -7.68 9.02
C ALA A 60 14.10 -6.30 9.71
N LEU A 61 13.04 -5.80 10.36
CA LEU A 61 13.03 -4.44 10.90
C LEU A 61 13.96 -4.32 12.11
N THR A 62 14.96 -3.45 12.01
CA THR A 62 15.84 -3.10 13.13
C THR A 62 15.41 -1.79 13.79
N GLU A 63 15.87 -1.54 15.01
CA GLU A 63 15.64 -0.26 15.70
C GLU A 63 16.21 0.92 14.90
N GLU A 64 17.40 0.77 14.30
CA GLU A 64 18.02 1.81 13.48
C GLU A 64 17.15 2.13 12.28
N LYS A 65 16.62 1.10 11.60
CA LYS A 65 15.72 1.29 10.46
C LYS A 65 14.41 1.92 10.89
N ALA A 66 13.84 1.49 12.01
CA ALA A 66 12.59 2.02 12.55
C ALA A 66 12.69 3.52 12.87
N ASN A 67 13.84 3.96 13.41
CA ASN A 67 14.12 5.35 13.75
C ASN A 67 14.64 6.20 12.57
N GLN A 68 14.91 5.60 11.40
CA GLN A 68 15.37 6.33 10.23
C GLN A 68 14.34 7.37 9.79
N LEU A 69 14.75 8.64 9.69
CA LEU A 69 13.87 9.70 9.22
C LEU A 69 13.57 9.58 7.73
N CYS A 70 12.28 9.62 7.41
CA CYS A 70 11.72 9.68 6.06
C CYS A 70 11.19 11.09 5.82
N LYS A 71 11.65 11.72 4.73
CA LYS A 71 11.24 13.09 4.37
C LYS A 71 10.46 13.09 3.07
N PHE A 72 9.29 13.70 3.10
CA PHE A 72 8.46 13.92 1.92
C PHE A 72 8.31 15.41 1.65
N PRO A 73 8.14 15.85 0.39
CA PRO A 73 8.01 17.26 0.03
C PRO A 73 6.84 18.01 0.70
N TRP A 74 5.83 17.30 1.19
CA TRP A 74 4.56 17.87 1.67
C TRP A 74 4.40 17.84 3.20
N GLY A 75 5.43 17.50 3.97
CA GLY A 75 5.32 17.39 5.43
C GLY A 75 6.66 17.36 6.16
N GLU A 76 6.56 17.28 7.49
CA GLU A 76 7.71 17.11 8.37
C GLU A 76 8.36 15.73 8.18
N ALA A 77 9.63 15.63 8.56
CA ALA A 77 10.30 14.33 8.58
C ALA A 77 9.71 13.48 9.71
N VAL A 78 9.33 12.25 9.39
CA VAL A 78 8.80 11.26 10.35
C VAL A 78 9.71 10.06 10.38
N SER A 79 9.75 9.33 11.50
CA SER A 79 10.46 8.05 11.54
C SER A 79 9.83 7.04 10.56
N PHE A 80 10.63 6.07 10.13
CA PHE A 80 10.13 4.99 9.27
C PHE A 80 9.00 4.21 9.95
N ALA A 81 9.06 4.03 11.27
CA ALA A 81 7.98 3.41 12.05
C ALA A 81 6.67 4.22 11.98
N GLU A 82 6.73 5.53 12.19
CA GLU A 82 5.56 6.42 12.07
C GLU A 82 5.01 6.43 10.63
N LEU A 83 5.91 6.38 9.63
CA LEU A 83 5.50 6.24 8.23
C LEU A 83 4.72 4.96 8.00
N GLN A 84 5.10 3.82 8.60
CA GLN A 84 4.34 2.59 8.43
C GLN A 84 2.97 2.63 9.13
N LEU A 85 2.85 3.29 10.29
CA LEU A 85 1.55 3.53 10.92
C LEU A 85 0.65 4.44 10.06
N TYR A 86 1.23 5.46 9.43
CA TYR A 86 0.54 6.27 8.43
C TYR A 86 0.12 5.43 7.22
N ASN A 87 0.99 4.56 6.72
CA ASN A 87 0.73 3.69 5.58
C ASN A 87 -0.48 2.75 5.83
N MET A 88 -0.60 2.19 7.04
CA MET A 88 -1.78 1.42 7.44
C MET A 88 -3.07 2.24 7.33
N ARG A 89 -3.08 3.49 7.85
CA ARG A 89 -4.24 4.40 7.78
C ARG A 89 -4.58 4.75 6.32
N HIS A 90 -3.57 5.01 5.50
CA HIS A 90 -3.74 5.27 4.07
C HIS A 90 -4.46 4.12 3.35
N VAL A 91 -4.06 2.87 3.61
CA VAL A 91 -4.71 1.69 3.02
C VAL A 91 -6.15 1.58 3.52
N GLN A 92 -6.41 1.77 4.81
CA GLN A 92 -7.77 1.72 5.38
C GLN A 92 -8.70 2.77 4.76
N GLU A 93 -8.23 4.01 4.63
CA GLU A 93 -8.99 5.11 4.03
C GLU A 93 -9.43 4.78 2.60
N HIS A 94 -8.52 4.23 1.79
CA HIS A 94 -8.82 3.95 0.39
C HIS A 94 -9.46 2.57 0.14
N ALA A 95 -9.43 1.66 1.11
CA ALA A 95 -10.19 0.40 1.06
C ALA A 95 -11.68 0.61 1.41
N SER A 96 -12.03 1.64 2.18
CA SER A 96 -13.40 1.90 2.62
C SER A 96 -14.42 2.01 1.47
N PRO A 97 -14.18 2.77 0.38
CA PRO A 97 -15.11 2.83 -0.74
C PRO A 97 -15.33 1.49 -1.44
N LEU A 98 -14.29 0.65 -1.52
CA LEU A 98 -14.42 -0.71 -2.06
C LEU A 98 -15.30 -1.57 -1.14
N SER A 99 -15.09 -1.49 0.17
CA SER A 99 -15.93 -2.22 1.15
C SER A 99 -17.41 -1.83 1.01
N LEU A 100 -17.70 -0.54 0.88
CA LEU A 100 -19.06 -0.03 0.68
C LEU A 100 -19.68 -0.60 -0.61
N HIS A 101 -18.94 -0.55 -1.72
CA HIS A 101 -19.42 -1.06 -3.00
C HIS A 101 -19.69 -2.57 -2.96
N LEU A 102 -18.80 -3.37 -2.34
CA LEU A 102 -19.02 -4.82 -2.18
C LEU A 102 -20.24 -5.11 -1.29
N GLY A 103 -20.44 -4.33 -0.22
CA GLY A 103 -21.63 -4.45 0.61
C GLY A 103 -22.93 -4.17 -0.16
N GLN A 104 -22.92 -3.20 -1.06
CA GLN A 104 -24.06 -2.83 -1.89
C GLN A 104 -24.36 -3.87 -2.99
N GLU A 105 -23.33 -4.32 -3.71
CA GLU A 105 -23.50 -5.16 -4.91
C GLU A 105 -23.55 -6.67 -4.59
N ALA A 106 -22.80 -7.12 -3.59
CA ALA A 106 -22.63 -8.53 -3.28
C ALA A 106 -23.24 -8.95 -1.93
N GLY A 107 -23.84 -8.01 -1.18
CA GLY A 107 -24.34 -8.27 0.18
C GLY A 107 -23.25 -8.68 1.16
N SER A 108 -21.98 -8.47 0.81
CA SER A 108 -20.81 -8.89 1.57
C SER A 108 -19.95 -7.68 1.87
N ALA A 109 -19.97 -7.23 3.12
CA ALA A 109 -19.02 -6.23 3.61
C ALA A 109 -17.68 -6.90 3.97
N LEU A 110 -16.58 -6.15 3.91
CA LEU A 110 -15.32 -6.60 4.50
C LEU A 110 -15.47 -6.63 6.03
N ASP A 111 -15.13 -7.76 6.64
CA ASP A 111 -15.11 -7.88 8.10
C ASP A 111 -13.87 -7.16 8.69
N TRP A 112 -13.89 -6.93 10.01
CA TRP A 112 -12.76 -6.36 10.72
C TRP A 112 -11.55 -7.30 10.67
N VAL A 113 -10.46 -6.84 10.05
CA VAL A 113 -9.22 -7.61 9.93
C VAL A 113 -8.34 -7.33 11.15
N ALA A 114 -8.49 -8.14 12.21
CA ALA A 114 -7.65 -8.04 13.41
C ALA A 114 -6.25 -8.66 13.23
N ARG A 115 -6.12 -9.62 12.32
CA ARG A 115 -4.86 -10.32 12.02
C ARG A 115 -4.76 -10.61 10.53
N ALA A 116 -3.56 -10.47 9.99
CA ALA A 116 -3.27 -10.90 8.63
C ALA A 116 -3.40 -12.44 8.53
N GLY A 117 -4.22 -12.96 7.61
CA GLY A 117 -4.28 -14.39 7.31
C GLY A 117 -3.08 -14.89 6.49
N ASP A 118 -2.81 -16.19 6.53
CA ASP A 118 -1.66 -16.80 5.84
C ASP A 118 -1.87 -16.98 4.33
N THR A 119 -3.12 -16.98 3.87
CA THR A 119 -3.45 -17.24 2.46
C THR A 119 -3.42 -16.00 1.60
N ALA A 120 -2.62 -16.05 0.53
CA ALA A 120 -2.81 -15.22 -0.66
C ALA A 120 -4.12 -15.64 -1.32
N VAL A 121 -5.15 -14.81 -1.23
CA VAL A 121 -6.40 -14.97 -1.99
C VAL A 121 -6.21 -14.44 -3.39
#